data_AF-A0A7W0QGJ4-F1
#
_entry.id   AF-A0A7W0QGJ4-F1
#
_cell.length_a   1.000
_cell.length_b   1.000
_cell.length_c   1.000
_cell.angle_alpha   90.00
_cell.angle_beta   90.00
_cell.angle_gamma   90.00
#
_symmetry.space_group_name_H-M   'P 1'
#
loop_
_entity.id
_entity.type
_entity.pdbx_description
1 polymer ?
#
loop_
_entity_poly.entity_id
_entity_poly.type
_entity_poly.pdbx_seq_one_letter_code
_entity_poly.pdbx_strand_id
1 'polypeptide(L)'
;MELSPQKVRAISFSTVKRGYDTSEVTSFIAEVAVALEASQNDTRAMEARARAAVARLQELSQASPAATGDGGDEAPGEDEAGREIVASVDESETISRTLLLAQRTADTTVAEAQAEAERILAAARDDAAQSLDQARSMADQLVEDAKEAARNEGEGERVRVQSEVQALGSRRNVLESDVDTLEGFMIEQRERIRESATMLAELVERVPGGLGTMRRPSLSPASSLDEPAASDDDDDTQPYERTDDMADRQDAGDMADRQDAGDIADRQDAGDIADRQDAGELDEEERDVDDLDDLDDVDDLDDLDGSGTAGTSADPTPRGGLPLDDAVDERRK
;
A
#
# COMPACT_ATOMS: atom_id res chain seq x y z
N MET A 1 -13.24 34.60 6.72
CA MET A 1 -14.33 33.61 6.57
C MET A 1 -13.76 32.29 7.06
N GLU A 2 -14.12 31.84 8.26
CA GLU A 2 -13.49 30.65 8.85
C GLU A 2 -14.07 29.38 8.20
N LEU A 3 -13.20 28.63 7.50
CA LEU A 3 -13.52 27.27 7.09
C LEU A 3 -13.34 26.35 8.31
N SER A 4 -14.42 25.68 8.72
CA SER A 4 -14.32 24.58 9.69
C SER A 4 -14.13 23.25 8.95
N PRO A 5 -13.44 22.26 9.53
CA PRO A 5 -13.25 20.96 8.91
C PRO A 5 -14.57 20.27 8.54
N GLN A 6 -15.59 20.42 9.39
CA GLN A 6 -16.94 19.93 9.13
C GLN A 6 -17.61 20.62 7.95
N LYS A 7 -17.38 21.94 7.80
CA LYS A 7 -17.91 22.70 6.67
C LYS A 7 -17.24 22.30 5.36
N VAL A 8 -15.94 21.96 5.38
CA VAL A 8 -15.22 21.45 4.20
C VAL A 8 -15.82 20.11 3.76
N ARG A 9 -16.02 19.15 4.69
CA ARG A 9 -16.63 17.84 4.39
C ARG A 9 -18.07 17.93 3.87
N ALA A 10 -18.81 19.00 4.22
CA ALA A 10 -20.19 19.20 3.81
C ALA A 10 -20.35 19.90 2.44
N ILE A 11 -19.25 20.33 1.81
CA ILE A 11 -19.29 20.95 0.47
C ILE A 11 -19.53 19.86 -0.57
N SER A 12 -20.53 20.07 -1.42
CA SER A 12 -20.78 19.27 -2.62
C SER A 12 -20.84 20.17 -3.84
N PHE A 13 -20.37 19.66 -4.97
CA PHE A 13 -20.32 20.38 -6.24
C PHE A 13 -21.30 19.79 -7.25
N SER A 14 -21.94 20.63 -8.06
CA SER A 14 -22.83 20.18 -9.14
C SER A 14 -22.04 19.62 -10.32
N THR A 15 -22.53 18.56 -10.94
CA THR A 15 -21.89 17.95 -12.12
C THR A 15 -22.13 18.79 -13.38
N VAL A 16 -21.07 19.01 -14.16
CA VAL A 16 -21.10 19.75 -15.44
C VAL A 16 -20.51 18.86 -16.53
N LYS A 17 -21.02 18.95 -17.77
CA LYS A 17 -20.66 18.09 -18.92
C LYS A 17 -19.15 18.02 -19.22
N ARG A 18 -18.37 18.98 -18.73
CA ARG A 18 -16.90 19.00 -18.75
C ARG A 18 -16.44 19.61 -17.43
N GLY A 19 -15.83 18.81 -16.57
CA GLY A 19 -15.44 19.20 -15.23
C GLY A 19 -14.48 18.18 -14.61
N TYR A 20 -14.00 18.48 -13.41
CA TYR A 20 -13.17 17.57 -12.61
C TYR A 20 -13.97 16.34 -12.19
N ASP A 21 -13.28 15.22 -11.98
CA ASP A 21 -13.91 13.99 -11.51
C ASP A 21 -14.47 14.21 -10.10
N THR A 22 -15.75 13.89 -9.93
CA THR A 22 -16.45 14.05 -8.63
C THR A 22 -15.85 13.18 -7.53
N SER A 23 -15.30 12.01 -7.88
CA SER A 23 -14.72 11.07 -6.93
C SER A 23 -13.38 11.61 -6.39
N GLU A 24 -12.51 12.08 -7.29
CA GLU A 24 -11.23 12.71 -6.98
C GLU A 24 -11.42 13.97 -6.13
N VAL A 25 -12.37 14.83 -6.52
CA VAL A 25 -12.72 16.04 -5.74
C VAL A 25 -13.24 15.67 -4.34
N THR A 26 -14.00 14.58 -4.20
CA THR A 26 -14.49 14.13 -2.88
C THR A 26 -13.34 13.62 -2.01
N SER A 27 -12.40 12.87 -2.60
CA SER A 27 -11.18 12.41 -1.92
C SER A 27 -10.34 13.59 -1.44
N PHE A 28 -10.11 14.58 -2.32
CA PHE A 28 -9.36 15.79 -2.00
C PHE A 28 -10.03 16.61 -0.89
N ILE A 29 -11.35 16.76 -0.89
CA ILE A 29 -12.09 17.43 0.19
C ILE A 29 -11.88 16.70 1.53
N ALA A 30 -11.89 15.37 1.54
CA ALA A 30 -11.65 14.58 2.74
C ALA A 30 -10.23 14.78 3.27
N GLU A 31 -9.23 14.75 2.40
CA GLU A 31 -7.83 14.99 2.74
C GLU A 31 -7.60 16.40 3.29
N VAL A 32 -8.12 17.42 2.61
CA VAL A 32 -8.04 18.82 3.07
C VAL A 32 -8.73 19.00 4.42
N ALA A 33 -9.85 18.31 4.67
CA ALA A 33 -10.51 18.36 5.97
C ALA A 33 -9.66 17.75 7.09
N VAL A 34 -8.96 16.64 6.81
CA VAL A 34 -8.01 16.02 7.76
C VAL A 34 -6.82 16.93 8.02
N ALA A 35 -6.21 17.48 6.96
CA ALA A 35 -5.07 18.40 7.08
C ALA A 35 -5.44 19.68 7.87
N LEU A 36 -6.65 20.21 7.64
CA LEU A 36 -7.15 21.38 8.38
C LEU A 36 -7.41 21.05 9.86
N GLU A 37 -7.94 19.86 10.16
CA GLU A 37 -8.14 19.38 11.53
C GLU A 37 -6.81 19.21 12.26
N ALA A 38 -5.80 18.63 11.60
CA ALA A 38 -4.44 18.53 12.11
C ALA A 38 -3.83 19.92 12.41
N SER A 39 -3.89 20.85 11.44
CA SER A 39 -3.36 22.21 11.61
C SER A 39 -4.03 22.98 12.76
N GLN A 40 -5.34 22.80 12.96
CA GLN A 40 -6.05 23.40 14.09
C GLN A 40 -5.62 22.78 15.43
N ASN A 41 -5.41 21.46 15.47
CA ASN A 41 -4.93 20.78 16.66
C ASN A 41 -3.49 21.19 17.01
N ASP A 42 -2.63 21.35 16.01
CA ASP A 42 -1.25 21.83 16.19
C ASP A 42 -1.24 23.25 16.75
N THR A 43 -2.06 24.15 16.20
CA THR A 43 -2.18 25.53 16.70
C THR A 43 -2.67 25.55 18.15
N ARG A 44 -3.69 24.74 18.49
CA ARG A 44 -4.18 24.61 19.87
C ARG A 44 -3.13 24.02 20.81
N ALA A 45 -2.34 23.05 20.34
CA ALA A 45 -1.27 22.44 21.12
C ALA A 45 -0.13 23.45 21.38
N MET A 46 0.26 24.23 20.37
CA MET A 46 1.24 25.29 20.51
C MET A 46 0.76 26.39 21.47
N GLU A 47 -0.51 26.80 21.35
CA GLU A 47 -1.10 27.79 22.26
C GLU A 47 -1.17 27.27 23.70
N ALA A 48 -1.57 26.01 23.90
CA ALA A 48 -1.60 25.39 25.22
C ALA A 48 -0.20 25.31 25.84
N ARG A 49 0.81 24.95 25.05
CA ARG A 49 2.22 24.93 25.49
C ARG A 49 2.71 26.34 25.84
N ALA A 50 2.41 27.34 25.02
CA ALA A 50 2.77 28.73 25.29
C ALA A 50 2.12 29.25 26.58
N ARG A 51 0.82 28.98 26.77
CA ARG A 51 0.09 29.33 28.01
C ARG A 51 0.67 28.62 29.23
N ALA A 52 1.03 27.34 29.12
CA ALA A 52 1.65 26.59 30.20
C ALA A 52 3.05 27.14 30.56
N ALA A 53 3.85 27.54 29.57
CA ALA A 53 5.14 28.17 29.79
C ALA A 53 5.00 29.54 30.50
N VAL A 54 4.02 30.35 30.10
CA VAL A 54 3.71 31.63 30.76
C VAL A 54 3.25 31.42 32.21
N ALA A 55 2.40 30.42 32.47
CA ALA A 55 1.96 30.10 33.82
C ALA A 55 3.13 29.66 34.73
N ARG A 56 4.05 28.85 34.21
CA ARG A 56 5.28 28.44 34.95
C ARG A 56 6.18 29.63 35.28
N LEU A 57 6.33 30.58 34.35
CA LEU A 57 7.09 31.82 34.59
C LEU A 57 6.43 32.68 35.68
N GLN A 58 5.10 32.77 35.69
CA GLN A 58 4.36 33.50 36.73
C GLN A 58 4.49 32.83 38.10
N GLU A 59 4.47 31.50 38.18
CA GLU A 59 4.65 30.76 39.43
C GLU A 59 6.07 30.95 39.99
N LEU A 60 7.12 30.90 39.14
CA LEU A 60 8.50 31.20 39.54
C LEU A 60 8.68 32.65 40.03
N SER A 61 7.96 33.61 39.43
CA SER A 61 7.99 35.00 39.88
C SER A 61 7.29 35.22 41.23
N GLN A 62 6.26 34.44 41.54
CA GLN A 62 5.52 34.52 42.81
C GLN A 62 6.16 33.68 43.92
N ALA A 63 6.89 32.63 43.57
CA ALA A 63 7.67 31.79 44.49
C ALA A 63 9.02 32.42 44.87
N SER A 64 9.39 33.57 44.29
CA SER A 64 10.50 34.38 44.75
C SER A 64 10.04 35.26 45.92
N PRO A 65 10.45 35.00 47.18
CA PRO A 65 10.03 35.83 48.30
C PRO A 65 10.73 37.18 48.22
N ALA A 66 9.99 38.23 48.56
CA ALA A 66 10.53 39.53 48.88
C ALA A 66 11.73 39.41 49.85
N ALA A 67 12.92 39.72 49.35
CA ALA A 67 13.98 40.26 50.19
C ALA A 67 13.74 41.78 50.29
N THR A 68 13.13 42.17 51.39
CA THR A 68 13.04 43.55 51.87
C THR A 68 14.46 44.10 52.05
N GLY A 69 14.77 45.18 51.36
CA GLY A 69 15.79 46.15 51.76
C GLY A 69 15.07 47.47 52.00
N ASP A 70 14.51 47.63 53.20
CA ASP A 70 14.14 48.92 53.75
C ASP A 70 15.43 49.61 54.23
N GLY A 71 15.49 50.90 53.97
CA GLY A 71 16.65 51.76 54.14
C GLY A 71 16.30 53.13 53.61
N GLY A 72 15.29 53.76 54.23
CA GLY A 72 15.08 55.18 54.08
C GLY A 72 16.31 55.94 54.58
N ASP A 73 16.74 56.94 53.82
CA ASP A 73 17.30 58.15 54.39
C ASP A 73 17.01 59.34 53.47
N GLU A 74 16.85 60.48 54.11
CA GLU A 74 16.35 61.74 53.63
C GLU A 74 17.02 62.23 52.33
N ALA A 75 16.22 62.90 51.51
CA ALA A 75 16.72 63.94 50.62
C ALA A 75 16.59 65.30 51.33
N PRO A 76 17.67 65.87 51.89
CA PRO A 76 17.85 67.30 51.93
C PRO A 76 18.40 67.77 50.57
N GLY A 77 17.99 68.97 50.17
CA GLY A 77 18.53 69.62 48.99
C GLY A 77 19.98 70.06 49.15
N GLU A 78 20.35 70.97 48.25
CA GLU A 78 21.58 71.77 48.19
C GLU A 78 22.62 71.29 47.17
N ASP A 79 22.69 72.10 46.10
CA ASP A 79 23.90 72.67 45.50
C ASP A 79 25.25 71.98 45.77
N GLU A 80 25.99 71.74 44.69
CA GLU A 80 27.44 72.00 44.52
C GLU A 80 28.08 71.01 43.52
N ALA A 81 27.80 71.23 42.23
CA ALA A 81 28.67 70.75 41.16
C ALA A 81 29.89 71.67 41.09
N GLY A 82 30.96 71.34 41.82
CA GLY A 82 32.20 72.12 41.72
C GLY A 82 33.17 71.97 42.89
N ARG A 83 33.34 70.78 43.48
CA ARG A 83 34.42 70.55 44.45
C ARG A 83 35.48 69.63 43.88
N GLU A 84 36.58 70.25 43.48
CA GLU A 84 37.84 69.60 43.10
C GLU A 84 38.34 68.79 44.31
N ILE A 85 38.13 67.47 44.27
CA ILE A 85 38.68 66.55 45.26
C ILE A 85 40.16 66.40 44.93
N VAL A 86 41.00 67.15 45.63
CA VAL A 86 42.43 66.85 45.69
C VAL A 86 42.56 65.61 46.57
N ALA A 87 42.41 64.44 45.95
CA ALA A 87 42.59 63.16 46.62
C ALA A 87 43.98 63.15 47.24
N SER A 88 44.06 62.81 48.53
CA SER A 88 45.36 62.56 49.14
C SER A 88 46.05 61.43 48.38
N VAL A 89 47.39 61.41 48.37
CA VAL A 89 48.17 60.40 47.65
C VAL A 89 47.76 58.98 48.07
N ASP A 90 47.42 58.79 49.35
CA ASP A 90 46.94 57.52 49.91
C ASP A 90 45.54 57.08 49.41
N GLU A 91 44.62 58.02 49.16
CA GLU A 91 43.31 57.73 48.58
C GLU A 91 43.41 57.34 47.11
N SER A 92 44.32 57.98 46.35
CA SER A 92 44.59 57.62 44.96
C SER A 92 45.17 56.21 44.83
N GLU A 93 46.07 55.83 45.74
CA GLU A 93 46.59 54.47 45.81
C GLU A 93 45.49 53.44 46.14
N THR A 94 44.61 53.76 47.09
CA THR A 94 43.48 52.90 47.47
C THR A 94 42.48 52.71 46.31
N ILE A 95 42.14 53.79 45.62
CA ILE A 95 41.27 53.75 44.43
C ILE A 95 41.91 52.91 43.33
N SER A 96 43.21 53.10 43.04
CA SER A 96 43.93 52.34 42.02
C SER A 96 43.97 50.84 42.31
N ARG A 97 44.20 50.45 43.58
CA ARG A 97 44.19 49.04 44.01
C ARG A 97 42.79 48.42 43.89
N THR A 98 41.75 49.19 44.18
CA THR A 98 40.36 48.74 44.07
C THR A 98 39.94 48.60 42.60
N LEU A 99 40.34 49.53 41.73
CA LEU A 99 40.11 49.45 40.29
C LEU A 99 40.84 48.25 39.66
N LEU A 100 42.08 47.98 40.06
CA LEU A 100 42.81 46.80 39.59
C LEU A 100 42.15 45.49 40.04
N LEU A 101 41.63 45.45 41.28
CA LEU A 101 40.85 44.29 41.75
C LEU A 101 39.57 44.14 40.95
N ALA A 102 38.81 45.21 40.74
CA ALA A 102 37.57 45.20 39.97
C ALA A 102 37.81 44.80 38.51
N GLN A 103 38.87 45.32 37.89
CA GLN A 103 39.28 44.95 36.54
C GLN A 103 39.66 43.47 36.48
N ARG A 104 40.47 42.99 37.43
CA ARG A 104 40.82 41.57 37.51
C ARG A 104 39.57 40.69 37.69
N THR A 105 38.63 41.09 38.54
CA THR A 105 37.37 40.38 38.72
C THR A 105 36.54 40.39 37.45
N ALA A 106 36.47 41.51 36.71
CA ALA A 106 35.81 41.59 35.42
C ALA A 106 36.46 40.70 34.36
N ASP A 107 37.79 40.68 34.28
CA ASP A 107 38.52 39.83 33.35
C ASP A 107 38.29 38.34 33.66
N THR A 108 38.26 37.97 34.95
CA THR A 108 37.95 36.59 35.36
C THR A 108 36.51 36.20 35.03
N THR A 109 35.52 37.07 35.26
CA THR A 109 34.13 36.75 34.95
C THR A 109 33.87 36.69 33.44
N VAL A 110 34.57 37.52 32.65
CA VAL A 110 34.52 37.43 31.18
C VAL A 110 35.13 36.11 30.71
N ALA A 111 36.28 35.70 31.24
CA ALA A 111 36.91 34.43 30.89
C ALA A 111 36.02 33.23 31.27
N GLU A 112 35.40 33.26 32.44
CA GLU A 112 34.45 32.21 32.87
C GLU A 112 33.19 32.17 32.00
N ALA A 113 32.62 33.33 31.66
CA ALA A 113 31.46 33.41 30.77
C ALA A 113 31.78 32.92 29.36
N GLN A 114 32.96 33.22 28.83
CA GLN A 114 33.43 32.70 27.54
C GLN A 114 33.61 31.19 27.59
N ALA A 115 34.24 30.65 28.63
CA ALA A 115 34.42 29.21 28.80
C ALA A 115 33.08 28.45 28.98
N GLU A 116 32.09 29.06 29.64
CA GLU A 116 30.74 28.50 29.72
C GLU A 116 30.02 28.56 28.37
N ALA A 117 30.11 29.68 27.64
CA ALA A 117 29.53 29.82 26.31
C ALA A 117 30.11 28.78 25.33
N GLU A 118 31.42 28.57 25.35
CA GLU A 118 32.08 27.53 24.55
C GLU A 118 31.59 26.12 24.91
N ARG A 119 31.39 25.83 26.20
CA ARG A 119 30.83 24.55 26.65
C ARG A 119 29.40 24.34 26.16
N ILE A 120 28.54 25.35 26.24
CA ILE A 120 27.17 25.28 25.74
C ILE A 120 27.15 25.09 24.22
N LEU A 121 28.00 25.81 23.49
CA LEU A 121 28.09 25.67 22.03
C LEU A 121 28.62 24.30 21.61
N ALA A 122 29.56 23.70 22.35
CA ALA A 122 30.01 22.33 22.11
C ALA A 122 28.87 21.33 22.33
N ALA A 123 28.20 21.41 23.48
CA ALA A 123 27.06 20.53 23.78
C ALA A 123 25.93 20.66 22.74
N ALA A 124 25.56 21.89 22.36
CA ALA A 124 24.54 22.12 21.34
C ALA A 124 24.93 21.57 19.96
N ARG A 125 26.22 21.59 19.61
CA ARG A 125 26.72 20.99 18.36
C ARG A 125 26.67 19.46 18.41
N ASP A 126 27.04 18.87 19.54
CA ASP A 126 26.99 17.42 19.73
C ASP A 126 25.54 16.91 19.70
N ASP A 127 24.62 17.60 20.37
CA ASP A 127 23.19 17.30 20.35
C ASP A 127 22.62 17.39 18.92
N ALA A 128 23.00 18.43 18.17
CA ALA A 128 22.59 18.61 16.79
C ALA A 128 23.16 17.50 15.89
N ALA A 129 24.43 17.12 16.07
CA ALA A 129 25.05 16.02 15.33
C ALA A 129 24.33 14.69 15.61
N GLN A 130 24.07 14.38 16.88
CA GLN A 130 23.33 13.19 17.27
C GLN A 130 21.91 13.17 16.69
N SER A 131 21.21 14.30 16.71
CA SER A 131 19.88 14.41 16.12
C SER A 131 19.89 14.20 14.60
N LEU A 132 20.92 14.68 13.91
CA LEU A 132 21.08 14.46 12.47
C LEU A 132 21.38 13.00 12.16
N ASP A 133 22.24 12.35 12.94
CA ASP A 133 22.57 10.94 12.76
C ASP A 133 21.36 10.04 13.06
N GLN A 134 20.57 10.36 14.08
CA GLN A 134 19.31 9.67 14.35
C GLN A 134 18.31 9.86 13.22
N ALA A 135 18.15 11.09 12.70
CA ALA A 135 17.25 11.35 11.58
C ALA A 135 17.68 10.63 10.30
N ARG A 136 18.99 10.57 10.03
CA ARG A 136 19.56 9.81 8.90
C ARG A 136 19.31 8.32 9.07
N SER A 137 19.60 7.75 10.24
CA SER A 137 19.34 6.33 10.51
C SER A 137 17.87 5.97 10.37
N MET A 138 16.95 6.85 10.81
CA MET A 138 15.51 6.64 10.62
C MET A 138 15.11 6.73 9.15
N ALA A 139 15.67 7.68 8.40
CA ALA A 139 15.42 7.81 6.96
C ALA A 139 15.90 6.57 6.19
N ASP A 140 17.10 6.07 6.52
CA ASP A 140 17.66 4.86 5.91
C ASP A 140 16.79 3.64 6.22
N GLN A 141 16.31 3.50 7.46
CA GLN A 141 15.38 2.44 7.85
C GLN A 141 14.06 2.53 7.07
N LEU A 142 13.46 3.73 6.97
CA LEU A 142 12.21 3.92 6.22
C LEU A 142 12.39 3.60 4.73
N VAL A 143 13.54 3.93 4.15
CA VAL A 143 13.84 3.60 2.74
C VAL A 143 14.00 2.09 2.55
N GLU A 144 14.68 1.39 3.46
CA GLU A 144 14.80 -0.07 3.38
C GLU A 144 13.45 -0.77 3.60
N ASP A 145 12.66 -0.33 4.58
CA ASP A 145 11.31 -0.85 4.83
C ASP A 145 10.40 -0.64 3.61
N ALA A 146 10.46 0.54 2.97
CA ALA A 146 9.71 0.83 1.76
C ALA A 146 10.16 -0.03 0.57
N LYS A 147 11.48 -0.27 0.42
CA LYS A 147 12.01 -1.17 -0.62
C LYS A 147 11.58 -2.62 -0.38
N GLU A 148 11.59 -3.08 0.87
CA GLU A 148 11.14 -4.43 1.21
C GLU A 148 9.64 -4.61 0.98
N ALA A 149 8.83 -3.64 1.41
CA ALA A 149 7.39 -3.62 1.13
C ALA A 149 7.10 -3.66 -0.37
N ALA A 150 7.79 -2.83 -1.17
CA ALA A 150 7.62 -2.81 -2.62
C ALA A 150 8.04 -4.13 -3.29
N ARG A 151 9.09 -4.80 -2.80
CA ARG A 151 9.48 -6.14 -3.27
C ARG A 151 8.42 -7.17 -2.93
N ASN A 152 7.94 -7.20 -1.69
CA ASN A 152 6.94 -8.16 -1.22
C ASN A 152 5.61 -7.99 -1.96
N GLU A 153 5.17 -6.75 -2.19
CA GLU A 153 3.98 -6.46 -2.97
C GLU A 153 4.15 -6.88 -4.43
N GLY A 154 5.30 -6.55 -5.04
CA GLY A 154 5.64 -6.97 -6.40
C GLY A 154 5.68 -8.50 -6.57
N GLU A 155 6.25 -9.22 -5.61
CA GLU A 155 6.25 -10.69 -5.60
C GLU A 155 4.85 -11.25 -5.40
N GLY A 156 4.05 -10.67 -4.49
CA GLY A 156 2.66 -11.05 -4.27
C GLY A 156 1.81 -10.90 -5.53
N GLU A 157 1.95 -9.78 -6.24
CA GLU A 157 1.24 -9.54 -7.50
C GLU A 157 1.70 -10.53 -8.59
N ARG A 158 3.01 -10.79 -8.69
CA ARG A 158 3.53 -11.77 -9.66
C ARG A 158 2.98 -13.17 -9.42
N VAL A 159 2.91 -13.60 -8.16
CA VAL A 159 2.33 -14.90 -7.78
C VAL A 159 0.84 -14.92 -8.10
N ARG A 160 0.11 -13.83 -7.81
CA ARG A 160 -1.32 -13.70 -8.15
C ARG A 160 -1.55 -13.84 -9.66
N VAL A 161 -0.86 -13.06 -10.47
CA VAL A 161 -0.95 -13.11 -11.94
C VAL A 161 -0.58 -14.49 -12.47
N GLN A 162 0.48 -15.10 -11.93
CA GLN A 162 0.88 -16.45 -12.32
C GLN A 162 -0.22 -17.48 -12.02
N SER A 163 -0.84 -17.40 -10.84
CA SER A 163 -1.94 -18.30 -10.47
C SER A 163 -3.17 -18.10 -11.35
N GLU A 164 -3.47 -16.87 -11.75
CA GLU A 164 -4.58 -16.56 -12.67
C GLU A 164 -4.30 -17.12 -14.07
N VAL A 165 -3.09 -16.92 -14.60
CA VAL A 165 -2.66 -17.50 -15.88
C VAL A 165 -2.75 -19.03 -15.84
N GLN A 166 -2.38 -19.66 -14.73
CA GLN A 166 -2.51 -21.12 -14.56
C GLN A 166 -3.97 -21.56 -14.53
N ALA A 167 -4.86 -20.81 -13.87
CA ALA A 167 -6.29 -21.09 -13.84
C ALA A 167 -6.93 -20.93 -15.23
N LEU A 168 -6.57 -19.86 -15.95
CA LEU A 168 -6.99 -19.63 -17.33
C LEU A 168 -6.48 -20.71 -18.27
N GLY A 169 -5.22 -21.13 -18.12
CA GLY A 169 -4.64 -22.24 -18.89
C GLY A 169 -5.38 -23.56 -18.63
N SER A 170 -5.70 -23.85 -17.37
CA SER A 170 -6.49 -25.04 -17.01
C SER A 170 -7.89 -25.00 -17.62
N ARG A 171 -8.57 -23.84 -17.57
CA ARG A 171 -9.87 -23.62 -18.21
C ARG A 171 -9.81 -23.77 -19.72
N ARG A 172 -8.75 -23.24 -20.36
CA ARG A 172 -8.52 -23.43 -21.80
C ARG A 172 -8.42 -24.91 -22.14
N ASN A 173 -7.61 -25.68 -21.41
CA ASN A 173 -7.44 -27.11 -21.67
C ASN A 173 -8.76 -27.90 -21.55
N VAL A 174 -9.61 -27.54 -20.58
CA VAL A 174 -10.96 -28.12 -20.45
C VAL A 174 -11.81 -27.80 -21.68
N LEU A 175 -11.85 -26.53 -22.10
CA LEU A 175 -12.61 -26.13 -23.29
C LEU A 175 -12.09 -26.79 -24.56
N GLU A 176 -10.77 -26.96 -24.68
CA GLU A 176 -10.14 -27.64 -25.81
C GLU A 176 -10.55 -29.14 -25.84
N SER A 177 -10.56 -29.79 -24.67
CA SER A 177 -11.09 -31.16 -24.54
C SER A 177 -12.60 -31.27 -24.82
N ASP A 178 -13.40 -30.25 -24.48
CA ASP A 178 -14.82 -30.21 -24.79
C ASP A 178 -15.06 -30.08 -26.30
N VAL A 179 -14.25 -29.25 -26.98
CA VAL A 179 -14.27 -29.14 -28.45
C VAL A 179 -13.96 -30.50 -29.09
N ASP A 180 -12.89 -31.16 -28.68
CA ASP A 180 -12.52 -32.50 -29.19
C ASP A 180 -13.66 -33.51 -28.97
N THR A 181 -14.32 -33.45 -27.81
CA THR A 181 -15.45 -34.32 -27.47
C THR A 181 -16.66 -34.06 -28.38
N LEU A 182 -16.99 -32.79 -28.64
CA LEU A 182 -18.09 -32.41 -29.52
C LEU A 182 -17.79 -32.77 -30.98
N GLU A 183 -16.56 -32.59 -31.44
CA GLU A 183 -16.14 -33.00 -32.78
C GLU A 183 -16.28 -34.52 -32.96
N GLY A 184 -15.81 -35.30 -31.97
CA GLY A 184 -15.98 -36.75 -31.94
C GLY A 184 -17.46 -37.16 -31.99
N PHE A 185 -18.30 -36.54 -31.15
CA PHE A 185 -19.74 -36.79 -31.14
C PHE A 185 -20.40 -36.49 -32.50
N MET A 186 -20.04 -35.38 -33.15
CA MET A 186 -20.58 -35.01 -34.46
C MET A 186 -20.19 -36.00 -35.55
N ILE A 187 -18.97 -36.53 -35.52
CA ILE A 187 -18.51 -37.59 -36.42
C ILE A 187 -19.34 -38.86 -36.19
N GLU A 188 -19.48 -39.31 -34.94
CA GLU A 188 -20.26 -40.50 -34.59
C GLU A 188 -21.73 -40.37 -35.01
N GLN A 189 -22.38 -39.22 -34.75
CA GLN A 189 -23.76 -39.00 -35.18
C GLN A 189 -23.90 -39.03 -36.70
N ARG A 190 -22.93 -38.47 -37.43
CA ARG A 190 -22.93 -38.50 -38.90
C ARG A 190 -22.78 -39.92 -39.43
N GLU A 191 -21.92 -40.73 -38.82
CA GLU A 191 -21.75 -42.14 -39.17
C GLU A 191 -23.02 -42.94 -38.88
N ARG A 192 -23.61 -42.76 -37.69
CA ARG A 192 -24.88 -43.41 -37.32
C ARG A 192 -26.03 -43.09 -38.27
N ILE A 193 -26.14 -41.83 -38.73
CA ILE A 193 -27.14 -41.44 -39.73
C ILE A 193 -26.88 -42.15 -41.06
N ARG A 194 -25.62 -42.21 -41.51
CA ARG A 194 -25.26 -42.90 -42.77
C ARG A 194 -25.52 -44.40 -42.69
N GLU A 195 -25.19 -45.02 -41.56
CA GLU A 195 -25.44 -46.44 -41.32
C GLU A 195 -26.94 -46.71 -41.34
N SER A 196 -27.73 -45.91 -40.61
CA SER A 196 -29.20 -46.00 -40.59
C SER A 196 -29.80 -45.81 -41.99
N ALA A 197 -29.31 -44.84 -42.76
CA ALA A 197 -29.73 -44.61 -44.14
C ALA A 197 -29.40 -45.79 -45.05
N THR A 198 -28.22 -46.40 -44.87
CA THR A 198 -27.80 -47.59 -45.62
C THR A 198 -28.68 -48.80 -45.27
N MET A 199 -28.94 -49.04 -43.98
CA MET A 199 -29.85 -50.10 -43.54
C MET A 199 -31.27 -49.91 -44.10
N LEU A 200 -31.79 -48.68 -44.11
CA LEU A 200 -33.09 -48.38 -44.71
C LEU A 200 -33.09 -48.62 -46.22
N ALA A 201 -32.01 -48.26 -46.94
CA ALA A 201 -31.87 -48.53 -48.36
C ALA A 201 -31.86 -50.04 -48.65
N GLU A 202 -31.05 -50.80 -47.91
CA GLU A 202 -31.01 -52.27 -48.02
C GLU A 202 -32.37 -52.91 -47.74
N LEU A 203 -33.11 -52.41 -46.73
CA LEU A 203 -34.45 -52.91 -46.42
C LEU A 203 -35.44 -52.67 -47.57
N VAL A 204 -35.36 -51.51 -48.22
CA VAL A 204 -36.21 -51.16 -49.37
C VAL A 204 -35.86 -52.02 -50.59
N GLU A 205 -34.57 -52.26 -50.86
CA GLU A 205 -34.11 -53.03 -52.02
C GLU A 205 -34.32 -54.55 -51.86
N ARG A 206 -34.25 -55.06 -50.63
CA ARG A 206 -34.40 -56.51 -50.34
C ARG A 206 -35.82 -57.05 -50.52
N VAL A 207 -36.83 -56.18 -50.58
CA VAL A 207 -38.22 -56.59 -50.87
C VAL A 207 -38.47 -56.50 -52.39
N PRO A 208 -38.65 -57.62 -53.11
CA PRO A 208 -38.89 -57.59 -54.55
C PRO A 208 -40.23 -56.89 -54.84
N GLY A 209 -40.18 -55.66 -55.37
CA GLY A 209 -41.34 -54.77 -55.56
C GLY A 209 -41.38 -53.51 -54.66
N GLY A 210 -40.35 -53.27 -53.84
CA GLY A 210 -40.27 -52.16 -52.88
C GLY A 210 -41.09 -52.41 -51.61
N LEU A 211 -41.39 -51.37 -50.83
CA LEU A 211 -42.25 -51.47 -49.62
C LEU A 211 -43.73 -51.83 -49.94
N GLY A 212 -44.05 -52.09 -51.21
CA GLY A 212 -45.41 -52.35 -51.69
C GLY A 212 -46.37 -51.19 -51.39
N THR A 213 -47.66 -51.39 -51.65
CA THR A 213 -48.71 -50.52 -51.12
C THR A 213 -48.84 -50.78 -49.62
N MET A 214 -48.02 -50.13 -48.78
CA MET A 214 -48.22 -50.18 -47.33
C MET A 214 -49.65 -49.76 -46.98
N ARG A 215 -50.33 -50.58 -46.18
CA ARG A 215 -51.68 -50.29 -45.69
C ARG A 215 -51.66 -48.98 -44.92
N ARG A 216 -52.42 -47.98 -45.38
CA ARG A 216 -52.53 -46.68 -44.68
C ARG A 216 -52.91 -46.95 -43.22
N PRO A 217 -52.20 -46.36 -42.25
CA PRO A 217 -52.60 -46.42 -40.85
C PRO A 217 -54.06 -45.96 -40.75
N SER A 218 -54.89 -46.74 -40.07
CA SER A 218 -56.24 -46.29 -39.75
C SER A 218 -56.12 -45.17 -38.72
N LEU A 219 -56.19 -43.93 -39.19
CA LEU A 219 -56.34 -42.78 -38.31
C LEU A 219 -57.72 -42.87 -37.66
N SER A 220 -57.78 -42.73 -36.34
CA SER A 220 -59.05 -42.51 -35.66
C SER A 220 -59.72 -41.28 -36.29
N PRO A 221 -60.99 -41.34 -36.70
CA PRO A 221 -61.69 -40.16 -37.20
C PRO A 221 -61.71 -39.12 -36.07
N ALA A 222 -61.07 -37.98 -36.29
CA ALA A 222 -61.35 -36.81 -35.47
C ALA A 222 -62.85 -36.52 -35.65
N SER A 223 -63.61 -36.54 -34.56
CA SER A 223 -65.04 -36.27 -34.57
C SER A 223 -65.32 -35.01 -35.40
N SER A 224 -65.95 -35.20 -36.55
CA SER A 224 -66.57 -34.13 -37.32
C SER A 224 -67.53 -33.40 -36.38
N LEU A 225 -67.17 -32.19 -35.95
CA LEU A 225 -68.16 -31.28 -35.40
C LEU A 225 -69.22 -31.09 -36.49
N ASP A 226 -70.42 -31.47 -36.09
CA ASP A 226 -71.70 -31.32 -36.76
C ASP A 226 -71.81 -29.91 -37.40
N GLU A 227 -72.01 -29.86 -38.71
CA GLU A 227 -72.54 -28.69 -39.39
C GLU A 227 -74.06 -28.65 -39.15
N PRO A 228 -74.61 -27.53 -38.68
CA PRO A 228 -75.95 -27.14 -39.11
C PRO A 228 -75.85 -25.96 -40.08
N ALA A 229 -76.56 -26.13 -41.19
CA ALA A 229 -76.68 -25.20 -42.28
C ALA A 229 -77.32 -23.84 -41.89
N ALA A 230 -76.78 -22.80 -42.53
CA ALA A 230 -77.44 -21.61 -43.08
C ALA A 230 -78.38 -20.77 -42.19
N SER A 231 -77.97 -19.52 -41.95
CA SER A 231 -78.81 -18.36 -42.27
C SER A 231 -77.94 -17.13 -42.54
N ASP A 232 -78.35 -16.41 -43.58
CA ASP A 232 -77.78 -15.21 -44.14
C ASP A 232 -77.66 -14.07 -43.11
N ASP A 233 -76.58 -13.29 -43.17
CA ASP A 233 -76.66 -11.83 -43.24
C ASP A 233 -75.26 -11.23 -43.52
N ASP A 234 -75.23 -10.39 -44.55
CA ASP A 234 -74.07 -9.63 -45.03
C ASP A 234 -73.68 -8.49 -44.08
N ASP A 235 -72.38 -8.17 -44.15
CA ASP A 235 -71.77 -6.87 -43.89
C ASP A 235 -71.72 -6.35 -42.43
N ASP A 236 -70.57 -6.55 -41.79
CA ASP A 236 -70.00 -5.46 -41.00
C ASP A 236 -68.47 -5.51 -41.03
N THR A 237 -67.90 -4.58 -41.80
CA THR A 237 -66.46 -4.34 -41.89
C THR A 237 -66.09 -3.30 -40.84
N GLN A 238 -65.35 -3.64 -39.78
CA GLN A 238 -64.22 -2.82 -39.31
C GLN A 238 -63.32 -3.57 -38.29
N PRO A 239 -62.01 -3.25 -38.27
CA PRO A 239 -60.98 -3.90 -37.47
C PRO A 239 -60.73 -3.17 -36.15
N TYR A 240 -60.36 -3.92 -35.11
CA TYR A 240 -59.70 -3.33 -33.93
C TYR A 240 -58.86 -4.35 -33.18
N GLU A 241 -57.61 -3.95 -32.99
CA GLU A 241 -56.71 -4.33 -31.92
C GLU A 241 -57.42 -4.34 -30.55
N ARG A 242 -57.03 -5.26 -29.65
CA ARG A 242 -56.87 -4.99 -28.21
C ARG A 242 -56.30 -6.21 -27.49
N THR A 243 -55.06 -6.10 -27.00
CA THR A 243 -54.64 -5.80 -25.62
C THR A 243 -54.78 -6.97 -24.65
N ASP A 244 -53.63 -7.31 -24.08
CA ASP A 244 -53.38 -7.54 -22.66
C ASP A 244 -54.59 -7.31 -21.74
N ASP A 245 -54.92 -8.27 -20.87
CA ASP A 245 -54.67 -8.14 -19.43
C ASP A 245 -55.13 -9.38 -18.62
N MET A 246 -54.48 -9.55 -17.47
CA MET A 246 -54.87 -10.29 -16.25
C MET A 246 -54.62 -11.80 -16.22
N ALA A 247 -53.59 -12.29 -15.52
CA ALA A 247 -53.33 -12.27 -14.06
C ALA A 247 -54.09 -13.34 -13.25
N ASP A 248 -53.31 -13.96 -12.36
CA ASP A 248 -53.65 -14.65 -11.11
C ASP A 248 -54.05 -16.15 -11.13
N ARG A 249 -53.05 -17.00 -10.85
CA ARG A 249 -52.86 -17.77 -9.57
C ARG A 249 -51.82 -18.89 -9.78
N GLN A 250 -50.65 -18.79 -9.15
CA GLN A 250 -50.31 -19.39 -7.84
C GLN A 250 -50.38 -20.93 -7.80
N ASP A 251 -49.23 -21.59 -7.92
CA ASP A 251 -48.65 -22.56 -6.95
C ASP A 251 -47.28 -22.99 -7.48
N ALA A 252 -46.17 -22.53 -6.89
CA ALA A 252 -45.42 -23.23 -5.84
C ALA A 252 -44.68 -24.48 -6.35
N GLY A 253 -43.35 -24.41 -6.37
CA GLY A 253 -42.49 -25.58 -6.59
C GLY A 253 -41.10 -25.25 -7.10
N ASP A 254 -40.21 -24.92 -6.17
CA ASP A 254 -38.90 -25.58 -6.05
C ASP A 254 -37.78 -25.20 -7.06
N MET A 255 -36.94 -24.23 -6.68
CA MET A 255 -35.49 -24.40 -6.54
C MET A 255 -34.84 -23.07 -6.16
N ALA A 256 -34.60 -22.88 -4.86
CA ALA A 256 -33.78 -21.82 -4.31
C ALA A 256 -32.69 -22.45 -3.41
N ASP A 257 -31.72 -23.12 -4.04
CA ASP A 257 -30.45 -23.49 -3.40
C ASP A 257 -29.29 -22.86 -4.18
N ARG A 258 -29.06 -21.57 -3.90
CA ARG A 258 -27.75 -20.94 -4.12
C ARG A 258 -27.69 -19.58 -3.44
N GLN A 259 -27.50 -19.59 -2.13
CA GLN A 259 -26.86 -18.51 -1.38
C GLN A 259 -26.58 -19.01 0.04
N ASP A 260 -25.38 -19.52 0.25
CA ASP A 260 -24.70 -19.32 1.53
C ASP A 260 -23.21 -19.10 1.25
N ALA A 261 -22.89 -17.84 1.02
CA ALA A 261 -21.54 -17.31 0.97
C ALA A 261 -21.55 -16.00 1.75
N GLY A 262 -21.76 -16.13 3.06
CA GLY A 262 -21.43 -15.11 4.05
C GLY A 262 -20.08 -15.43 4.66
N ASP A 263 -19.17 -14.45 4.58
CA ASP A 263 -17.96 -14.21 5.39
C ASP A 263 -16.69 -14.06 4.57
N ILE A 264 -16.56 -12.91 3.88
CA ILE A 264 -15.29 -12.18 3.78
C ILE A 264 -15.62 -10.67 3.78
N ALA A 265 -15.90 -10.14 4.97
CA ALA A 265 -15.58 -8.76 5.27
C ALA A 265 -14.11 -8.77 5.74
N ASP A 266 -13.23 -8.12 4.97
CA ASP A 266 -11.90 -7.58 5.34
C ASP A 266 -10.96 -7.61 4.12
N ARG A 267 -11.07 -6.60 3.25
CA ARG A 267 -9.98 -6.10 2.39
C ARG A 267 -10.42 -4.82 1.69
N GLN A 268 -10.25 -3.70 2.37
CA GLN A 268 -10.04 -2.42 1.72
C GLN A 268 -8.52 -2.27 1.55
N ASP A 269 -8.03 -2.37 0.33
CA ASP A 269 -6.84 -1.67 -0.19
C ASP A 269 -6.50 -2.23 -1.57
N ALA A 270 -6.93 -1.50 -2.60
CA ALA A 270 -6.42 -1.58 -3.97
C ALA A 270 -6.96 -0.38 -4.75
N GLY A 271 -6.45 0.80 -4.42
CA GLY A 271 -6.45 1.95 -5.32
C GLY A 271 -5.14 1.97 -6.11
N ASP A 272 -5.23 2.51 -7.32
CA ASP A 272 -4.13 3.09 -8.12
C ASP A 272 -3.29 2.18 -9.02
N ILE A 273 -3.91 1.82 -10.16
CA ILE A 273 -3.22 1.59 -11.43
C ILE A 273 -3.57 2.76 -12.36
N ALA A 274 -2.79 3.84 -12.30
CA ALA A 274 -2.53 4.75 -13.42
C ALA A 274 -1.57 5.86 -12.94
N ASP A 275 -0.27 5.72 -13.25
CA ASP A 275 0.63 6.81 -13.66
C ASP A 275 2.07 6.29 -13.81
N ARG A 276 2.41 5.89 -15.05
CA ARG A 276 3.81 5.82 -15.51
C ARG A 276 3.89 6.41 -16.91
N GLN A 277 3.89 7.72 -16.97
CA GLN A 277 4.47 8.48 -18.07
C GLN A 277 5.24 9.65 -17.45
N ASP A 278 6.45 9.36 -16.97
CA ASP A 278 7.47 10.41 -16.91
C ASP A 278 8.80 9.80 -17.38
N ALA A 279 9.10 10.09 -18.65
CA ALA A 279 10.34 9.72 -19.30
C ALA A 279 11.41 10.69 -18.83
N GLY A 280 12.10 10.33 -17.75
CA GLY A 280 13.38 10.94 -17.39
C GLY A 280 14.43 10.57 -18.42
N GLU A 281 14.80 11.58 -19.20
CA GLU A 281 16.01 11.70 -20.02
C GLU A 281 17.22 11.14 -19.24
N LEU A 282 17.73 9.99 -19.67
CA LEU A 282 19.00 9.45 -19.18
C LEU A 282 20.10 9.99 -20.09
N ASP A 283 20.84 10.97 -19.57
CA ASP A 283 22.09 11.45 -20.15
C ASP A 283 23.02 10.26 -20.43
N GLU A 284 23.30 10.01 -21.71
CA GLU A 284 24.34 9.10 -22.17
C GLU A 284 25.70 9.75 -21.88
N GLU A 285 26.24 9.51 -20.68
CA GLU A 285 27.61 9.87 -20.35
C GLU A 285 28.55 8.84 -21.01
N GLU A 286 29.22 9.30 -22.06
CA GLU A 286 30.26 8.59 -22.81
C GLU A 286 31.27 7.95 -21.83
N ARG A 287 31.35 6.62 -21.83
CA ARG A 287 32.48 5.92 -21.19
C ARG A 287 33.63 5.94 -22.17
N ASP A 288 34.64 6.74 -21.83
CA ASP A 288 35.95 6.78 -22.46
C ASP A 288 36.51 5.36 -22.66
N VAL A 289 36.73 5.03 -23.92
CA VAL A 289 37.45 3.85 -24.41
C VAL A 289 38.88 4.25 -24.68
N ASP A 290 39.70 4.42 -23.65
CA ASP A 290 41.15 4.57 -23.80
C ASP A 290 41.80 4.31 -22.44
N ASP A 291 42.10 3.05 -22.13
CA ASP A 291 43.28 2.64 -21.37
C ASP A 291 43.27 1.12 -21.18
N LEU A 292 44.47 0.52 -21.27
CA LEU A 292 44.84 -0.90 -21.10
C LEU A 292 45.22 -1.66 -22.39
N ASP A 293 46.08 -1.05 -23.20
CA ASP A 293 47.09 -1.73 -24.02
C ASP A 293 48.29 -2.19 -23.15
N ASP A 294 48.08 -3.11 -22.21
CA ASP A 294 49.17 -3.77 -21.45
C ASP A 294 48.99 -5.30 -21.47
N LEU A 295 49.04 -5.89 -22.66
CA LEU A 295 49.22 -7.33 -22.85
C LEU A 295 50.50 -7.61 -23.65
N ASP A 296 51.63 -7.26 -23.03
CA ASP A 296 52.93 -7.86 -23.34
C ASP A 296 53.45 -8.48 -22.03
N ASP A 297 53.35 -9.81 -21.93
CA ASP A 297 54.44 -10.67 -21.45
C ASP A 297 54.05 -12.14 -21.68
N VAL A 298 54.62 -12.65 -22.75
CA VAL A 298 54.84 -14.06 -23.08
C VAL A 298 55.86 -14.68 -22.10
N ASP A 299 55.91 -16.02 -22.06
CA ASP A 299 56.82 -16.91 -21.30
C ASP A 299 56.20 -17.36 -19.95
N ASP A 300 55.74 -18.60 -19.75
CA ASP A 300 56.51 -19.85 -19.84
C ASP A 300 55.61 -21.05 -20.18
N LEU A 301 55.84 -21.65 -21.35
CA LEU A 301 55.67 -23.08 -21.55
C LEU A 301 57.08 -23.66 -21.62
N ASP A 302 57.50 -24.44 -20.62
CA ASP A 302 58.15 -25.73 -20.86
C ASP A 302 58.53 -26.45 -19.55
N ASP A 303 58.47 -27.78 -19.66
CA ASP A 303 59.35 -28.76 -19.03
C ASP A 303 58.95 -29.52 -17.73
N LEU A 304 58.99 -30.85 -17.92
CA LEU A 304 59.26 -31.98 -17.00
C LEU A 304 58.02 -32.72 -16.42
N ASP A 305 57.57 -33.84 -17.01
CA ASP A 305 58.13 -35.20 -16.87
C ASP A 305 58.09 -35.65 -15.38
N GLY A 306 57.23 -36.57 -14.94
CA GLY A 306 57.32 -37.99 -15.26
C GLY A 306 57.55 -38.79 -13.96
N SER A 307 56.94 -39.98 -13.89
CA SER A 307 57.24 -41.08 -12.94
C SER A 307 56.80 -40.94 -11.46
N GLY A 308 56.26 -42.04 -10.94
CA GLY A 308 55.72 -42.15 -9.58
C GLY A 308 56.60 -42.91 -8.60
N THR A 309 56.14 -42.98 -7.34
CA THR A 309 56.52 -43.95 -6.29
C THR A 309 55.40 -43.96 -5.25
N ALA A 310 54.62 -45.04 -5.11
CA ALA A 310 54.85 -46.12 -4.14
C ALA A 310 54.71 -45.71 -2.65
N GLY A 311 53.56 -46.08 -2.05
CA GLY A 311 53.47 -46.89 -0.83
C GLY A 311 53.80 -46.26 0.54
N THR A 312 52.83 -46.34 1.47
CA THR A 312 52.96 -46.63 2.93
C THR A 312 51.70 -46.10 3.64
N SER A 313 50.69 -46.96 3.84
CA SER A 313 50.38 -47.63 5.11
C SER A 313 49.72 -46.75 6.17
N ALA A 314 48.40 -46.91 6.36
CA ALA A 314 47.76 -47.06 7.67
C ALA A 314 46.33 -47.57 7.46
N ASP A 315 46.17 -48.84 7.81
CA ASP A 315 44.97 -49.68 7.73
C ASP A 315 43.88 -49.22 8.74
N PRO A 316 42.59 -49.50 8.49
CA PRO A 316 41.45 -49.07 9.28
C PRO A 316 41.01 -50.16 10.28
N THR A 317 40.17 -49.80 11.27
CA THR A 317 39.29 -50.82 11.87
C THR A 317 37.98 -50.20 12.38
N PRO A 318 36.82 -50.77 11.98
CA PRO A 318 35.49 -50.38 12.42
C PRO A 318 34.91 -51.37 13.45
N ARG A 319 33.65 -51.12 13.87
CA ARG A 319 32.69 -51.92 14.69
C ARG A 319 32.53 -51.38 16.11
N GLY A 320 31.33 -51.19 16.67
CA GLY A 320 29.97 -51.46 16.24
C GLY A 320 29.02 -51.34 17.44
N GLY A 321 27.69 -51.38 17.20
CA GLY A 321 26.70 -51.77 18.21
C GLY A 321 25.78 -50.66 18.79
N LEU A 322 24.69 -50.38 18.06
CA LEU A 322 23.24 -50.36 18.42
C LEU A 322 22.78 -50.30 19.91
N PRO A 323 21.49 -50.00 20.20
CA PRO A 323 20.93 -48.72 20.67
C PRO A 323 20.37 -48.88 22.11
N LEU A 324 19.69 -47.87 22.68
CA LEU A 324 18.48 -47.98 23.54
C LEU A 324 18.26 -46.74 24.43
N ASP A 325 16.99 -46.34 24.46
CA ASP A 325 16.20 -45.86 25.60
C ASP A 325 16.25 -44.39 26.09
N ASP A 326 15.10 -43.75 25.89
CA ASP A 326 14.22 -43.14 26.90
C ASP A 326 14.79 -42.16 27.93
N ALA A 327 14.39 -40.90 27.76
CA ALA A 327 14.02 -40.00 28.85
C ALA A 327 12.90 -39.08 28.31
N VAL A 328 11.63 -39.47 28.42
CA VAL A 328 10.75 -39.20 29.55
C VAL A 328 10.85 -37.73 30.01
N ASP A 329 10.05 -36.95 29.31
CA ASP A 329 9.46 -35.70 29.73
C ASP A 329 8.51 -35.98 30.91
N GLU A 330 8.90 -35.63 32.13
CA GLU A 330 7.99 -35.44 33.26
C GLU A 330 8.70 -34.83 34.48
N ARG A 331 8.43 -33.53 34.75
CA ARG A 331 7.77 -33.04 36.00
C ARG A 331 8.24 -31.67 36.50
N ARG A 332 7.23 -30.80 36.52
CA ARG A 332 6.74 -30.00 37.64
C ARG A 332 7.68 -28.95 38.26
N LYS A 333 7.28 -27.70 38.11
CA LYS A 333 6.52 -27.02 39.18
C LYS A 333 5.58 -25.96 38.60
#